data_AF-A0A543I3M5-F1
#
_entry.id   AF-A0A543I3M5-F1
#
_cell.length_a   1.000
_cell.length_b   1.000
_cell.length_c   1.000
_cell.angle_alpha   90.00
_cell.angle_beta   90.00
_cell.angle_gamma   90.00
#
_symmetry.space_group_name_H-M   'P 1'
#
loop_
_entity.id
_entity.type
_entity.pdbx_description
1 polymer ?
#
loop_
_entity_poly.entity_id
_entity_poly.type
_entity_poly.pdbx_seq_one_letter_code
_entity_poly.pdbx_strand_id
1 'polypeptide(L)'
;MVSEQDEPGVGDQVLVPWGFDEVEGEIVEVYSTGLGPRATVRLVGELDGPTVVVPLDSLVARTAHRDEPGGAAASAREYEGLVDSALRRAAVEFNLVGPRPGAPDTGVDFELSLGKRRLLVEVKHYGGSGRVSTDTVLTITGLAKGDDAALLVANVPLAPSALHRLQQLAQGRTRVGFAQWRGTEDDPELRDAFVRLLSNW
;
A
#
# COMPACT_ATOMS: atom_id res chain seq x y z
N MET A 1 -18.49 -24.90 0.15
CA MET A 1 -17.73 -25.02 -1.11
C MET A 1 -16.55 -24.08 -0.96
N VAL A 2 -15.37 -24.63 -0.73
CA VAL A 2 -14.12 -23.86 -0.67
C VAL A 2 -13.70 -23.68 -2.12
N SER A 3 -13.58 -22.45 -2.59
CA SER A 3 -13.13 -22.15 -3.95
C SER A 3 -11.76 -22.78 -4.18
N GLU A 4 -11.61 -23.60 -5.22
CA GLU A 4 -10.31 -23.96 -5.78
C GLU A 4 -9.57 -22.65 -6.05
N GLN A 5 -8.51 -22.38 -5.28
CA GLN A 5 -7.53 -21.38 -5.68
C GLN A 5 -6.80 -21.99 -6.86
N ASP A 6 -6.95 -21.40 -8.05
CA ASP A 6 -6.19 -21.79 -9.24
C ASP A 6 -4.69 -21.77 -8.88
N GLU A 7 -4.04 -22.93 -8.92
CA GLU A 7 -2.60 -23.04 -8.70
C GLU A 7 -1.86 -22.24 -9.80
N PRO A 8 -0.89 -21.38 -9.46
CA PRO A 8 -0.21 -20.55 -10.44
C PRO A 8 0.60 -21.40 -11.44
N GLY A 9 0.50 -21.06 -12.73
CA GLY A 9 1.08 -21.80 -13.85
C GLY A 9 2.16 -21.04 -14.63
N VAL A 10 2.78 -21.71 -15.60
CA VAL A 10 3.80 -21.09 -16.48
C VAL A 10 3.19 -19.91 -17.24
N GLY A 11 3.88 -18.77 -17.21
CA GLY A 11 3.45 -17.49 -17.77
C GLY A 11 2.74 -16.58 -16.77
N ASP A 12 2.36 -17.08 -15.59
CA ASP A 12 1.71 -16.26 -14.57
C ASP A 12 2.71 -15.32 -13.90
N GLN A 13 2.25 -14.09 -13.65
CA GLN A 13 2.94 -13.16 -12.78
C GLN A 13 2.70 -13.58 -11.33
N VAL A 14 3.75 -13.58 -10.52
CA VAL A 14 3.73 -14.04 -9.14
C VAL A 14 4.53 -13.12 -8.24
N LEU A 15 4.20 -13.15 -6.94
CA LEU A 15 5.05 -12.62 -5.89
C LEU A 15 5.93 -13.75 -5.36
N VAL A 16 7.24 -13.53 -5.40
CA VAL A 16 8.26 -14.49 -4.95
C VAL A 16 8.79 -14.04 -3.59
N PRO A 17 8.78 -14.90 -2.56
CA PRO A 17 9.40 -14.58 -1.28
C PRO A 17 10.93 -14.49 -1.45
N TRP A 18 11.51 -13.34 -1.06
CA TRP A 18 12.95 -13.05 -1.15
C TRP A 18 13.48 -12.47 0.15
N GLY A 19 14.09 -13.32 0.98
CA GLY A 19 14.50 -12.92 2.33
C GLY A 19 13.30 -12.58 3.21
N PHE A 20 13.13 -11.30 3.57
CA PHE A 20 11.97 -10.78 4.31
C PHE A 20 11.01 -9.96 3.43
N ASP A 21 11.27 -9.89 2.14
CA ASP A 21 10.51 -9.12 1.15
C ASP A 21 9.81 -10.05 0.14
N GLU A 22 8.98 -9.46 -0.71
CA GLU A 22 8.36 -10.12 -1.86
C GLU A 22 8.78 -9.36 -3.12
N VAL A 23 9.24 -10.10 -4.14
CA VAL A 23 9.67 -9.53 -5.42
C VAL A 23 8.79 -10.07 -6.55
N GLU A 24 8.51 -9.23 -7.53
CA GLU A 24 7.70 -9.62 -8.68
C GLU A 24 8.49 -10.52 -9.63
N GLY A 25 7.82 -11.53 -10.16
CA GLY A 25 8.42 -12.45 -11.12
C GLY A 25 7.39 -13.10 -12.02
N GLU A 26 7.88 -13.77 -13.06
CA GLU A 26 7.08 -14.56 -14.00
C GLU A 26 7.49 -16.03 -13.91
N ILE A 27 6.54 -16.94 -13.74
CA ILE A 27 6.83 -18.37 -13.77
C ILE A 27 7.25 -18.75 -15.19
N VAL A 28 8.50 -19.18 -15.36
CA VAL A 28 9.01 -19.64 -16.67
C VAL A 28 8.96 -21.16 -16.80
N GLU A 29 8.95 -21.89 -15.69
CA GLU A 29 8.89 -23.35 -15.68
C GLU A 29 8.27 -23.86 -14.38
N VAL A 30 7.48 -24.93 -14.45
CA VAL A 30 6.98 -25.67 -13.29
C VAL A 30 7.35 -27.14 -13.46
N TYR A 31 7.94 -27.74 -12.44
CA TYR A 31 8.36 -29.13 -12.47
C TYR A 31 8.26 -29.79 -11.09
N SER A 32 8.11 -31.11 -11.09
CA SER A 32 8.03 -31.90 -9.87
C SER A 32 9.40 -32.42 -9.46
N THR A 33 9.71 -32.33 -8.17
CA THR A 33 10.89 -32.93 -7.55
C THR A 33 10.49 -33.97 -6.52
N GLY A 34 11.45 -34.76 -6.01
CA GLY A 34 11.21 -35.64 -4.86
C GLY A 34 10.79 -34.92 -3.57
N LEU A 35 10.80 -33.58 -3.56
CA LEU A 35 10.39 -32.72 -2.45
C LEU A 35 9.09 -31.95 -2.75
N GLY A 36 8.38 -32.28 -3.84
CA GLY A 36 7.16 -31.60 -4.27
C GLY A 36 7.34 -30.68 -5.51
N PRO A 37 6.27 -30.01 -5.95
CA PRO A 37 6.28 -29.12 -7.11
C PRO A 37 7.12 -27.86 -6.85
N ARG A 38 7.89 -27.47 -7.86
CA ARG A 38 8.78 -26.30 -7.86
C ARG A 38 8.49 -25.44 -9.07
N ALA A 39 8.70 -24.15 -8.92
CA ALA A 39 8.64 -23.19 -10.01
C ALA A 39 10.00 -22.50 -10.18
N THR A 40 10.42 -22.33 -11.42
CA THR A 40 11.46 -21.38 -11.80
C THR A 40 10.78 -20.06 -12.15
N VAL A 41 11.16 -19.01 -11.46
CA VAL A 41 10.59 -17.67 -11.62
C VAL A 41 11.66 -16.72 -12.09
N ARG A 42 11.41 -16.00 -13.18
CA ARG A 42 12.25 -14.91 -13.66
C ARG A 42 11.83 -13.62 -12.97
N LEU A 43 12.74 -12.98 -12.24
CA LEU A 43 12.42 -11.74 -11.51
C LEU A 43 12.27 -10.55 -12.48
N VAL A 44 11.28 -9.69 -12.25
CA VAL A 44 11.00 -8.49 -13.06
C VAL A 44 11.69 -7.27 -12.41
N GLY A 45 12.46 -6.50 -13.18
CA GLY A 45 13.13 -5.28 -12.68
C GLY A 45 14.47 -4.96 -13.34
N GLU A 46 15.11 -5.95 -13.98
CA GLU A 46 16.35 -5.77 -14.75
C GLU A 46 16.18 -6.46 -16.12
N LEU A 47 16.64 -5.82 -17.21
CA LEU A 47 16.72 -6.46 -18.53
C LEU A 47 17.67 -7.66 -18.40
N ASP A 48 17.16 -8.88 -18.62
CA ASP A 48 17.78 -10.17 -18.25
C ASP A 48 17.83 -10.49 -16.74
N GLY A 49 16.73 -10.22 -16.03
CA GLY A 49 16.59 -10.51 -14.61
C GLY A 49 16.91 -11.97 -14.23
N PRO A 50 17.53 -12.20 -13.05
CA PRO A 50 17.92 -13.53 -12.60
C PRO A 50 16.71 -14.45 -12.40
N THR A 51 16.90 -15.75 -12.63
CA THR A 51 15.91 -16.79 -12.35
C THR A 51 16.13 -17.41 -10.98
N VAL A 52 15.05 -17.68 -10.27
CA VAL A 52 15.08 -18.22 -8.90
C VAL A 52 14.14 -19.42 -8.80
N VAL A 53 14.51 -20.40 -7.98
CA VAL A 53 13.73 -21.63 -7.83
C VAL A 53 13.10 -21.67 -6.45
N VAL A 54 11.77 -21.76 -6.40
CA VAL A 54 10.99 -21.75 -5.15
C VAL A 54 9.92 -22.85 -5.15
N PRO A 55 9.46 -23.30 -3.96
CA PRO A 55 8.26 -24.13 -3.85
C PRO A 55 7.06 -23.50 -4.54
N LEU A 56 6.29 -24.26 -5.33
CA LEU A 56 5.13 -23.72 -6.06
C LEU A 56 4.06 -23.17 -5.12
N ASP A 57 3.87 -23.82 -3.98
CA ASP A 57 2.95 -23.42 -2.90
C ASP A 57 3.38 -22.16 -2.14
N SER A 58 4.64 -21.72 -2.31
CA SER A 58 5.13 -20.46 -1.74
C SER A 58 4.87 -19.26 -2.64
N LEU A 59 4.41 -19.48 -3.88
CA LEU A 59 4.10 -18.42 -4.81
C LEU A 59 2.66 -17.95 -4.64
N VAL A 60 2.49 -16.64 -4.63
CA VAL A 60 1.16 -16.03 -4.69
C VAL A 60 0.96 -15.54 -6.11
N ALA A 61 -0.07 -16.09 -6.78
CA ALA A 61 -0.52 -15.57 -8.07
C ALA A 61 -0.74 -14.07 -7.92
N ARG A 62 0.03 -13.28 -8.67
CA ARG A 62 -0.31 -11.87 -8.85
C ARG A 62 -1.48 -11.93 -9.79
N THR A 63 -2.70 -11.97 -9.23
CA THR A 63 -3.94 -11.84 -9.99
C THR A 63 -3.69 -10.73 -10.97
N ALA A 64 -3.66 -11.08 -12.26
CA ALA A 64 -3.33 -10.13 -13.29
C ALA A 64 -4.18 -8.90 -13.02
N HIS A 65 -3.54 -7.80 -12.62
CA HIS A 65 -4.05 -6.50 -13.02
C HIS A 65 -3.96 -6.56 -14.55
N ARG A 66 -4.97 -7.17 -15.16
CA ARG A 66 -5.47 -6.76 -16.46
C ARG A 66 -5.38 -5.25 -16.42
N ASP A 67 -4.79 -4.65 -17.44
CA ASP A 67 -5.10 -3.28 -17.80
C ASP A 67 -6.63 -3.10 -17.68
N GLU A 68 -7.12 -2.57 -16.55
CA GLU A 68 -8.55 -2.55 -16.29
C GLU A 68 -9.11 -1.28 -16.94
N PRO A 69 -9.96 -1.42 -17.97
CA PRO A 69 -10.47 -0.29 -18.71
C PRO A 69 -11.53 0.42 -17.85
N GLY A 70 -11.23 1.64 -17.40
CA GLY A 70 -12.21 2.65 -16.93
C GLY A 70 -12.93 2.40 -15.59
N GLY A 71 -13.14 1.16 -15.15
CA GLY A 71 -13.91 0.82 -13.93
C GLY A 71 -13.12 0.97 -12.62
N ALA A 72 -11.88 0.46 -12.58
CA ALA A 72 -11.02 0.61 -11.40
C ALA A 72 -10.63 2.07 -11.14
N ALA A 73 -10.37 2.84 -12.19
CA ALA A 73 -10.09 4.28 -12.08
C ALA A 73 -11.30 5.06 -11.56
N ALA A 74 -12.53 4.68 -11.96
CA ALA A 74 -13.75 5.22 -11.38
C ALA A 74 -13.85 4.87 -9.88
N SER A 75 -13.57 3.61 -9.49
CA SER A 75 -13.60 3.19 -8.09
C SER A 75 -12.53 3.85 -7.21
N ALA A 76 -11.34 4.10 -7.75
CA ALA A 76 -10.26 4.78 -7.04
C ALA A 76 -10.60 6.26 -6.81
N ARG A 77 -11.13 6.94 -7.83
CA ARG A 77 -11.57 8.34 -7.73
C ARG A 77 -12.78 8.50 -6.80
N GLU A 78 -13.73 7.57 -6.85
CA GLU A 78 -14.85 7.54 -5.92
C GLU A 78 -14.37 7.33 -4.49
N TYR A 79 -13.43 6.40 -4.28
CA TYR A 79 -12.80 6.17 -2.99
C TYR A 79 -12.06 7.41 -2.47
N GLU A 80 -11.25 8.07 -3.29
CA GLU A 80 -10.60 9.34 -2.95
C GLU A 80 -11.61 10.42 -2.55
N GLY A 81 -12.75 10.53 -3.24
CA GLY A 81 -13.82 11.46 -2.88
C GLY A 81 -14.48 11.16 -1.52
N LEU A 82 -14.64 9.88 -1.19
CA LEU A 82 -15.12 9.45 0.12
C LEU A 82 -14.10 9.76 1.23
N VAL A 83 -12.83 9.51 0.96
CA VAL A 83 -11.72 9.84 1.88
C VAL A 83 -11.60 11.35 2.05
N ASP A 84 -11.69 12.17 1.00
CA ASP A 84 -11.74 13.65 1.09
C ASP A 84 -12.84 14.11 2.04
N SER A 85 -14.03 13.50 1.93
CA SER A 85 -15.15 13.78 2.81
C SER A 85 -14.87 13.39 4.27
N ALA A 86 -14.19 12.27 4.51
CA ALA A 86 -13.77 11.85 5.86
C ALA A 86 -12.68 12.78 6.43
N LEU A 87 -11.69 13.12 5.62
CA LEU A 87 -10.62 14.06 5.97
C LEU A 87 -11.18 15.45 6.29
N ARG A 88 -12.23 15.93 5.59
CA ARG A 88 -12.93 17.18 5.92
C ARG A 88 -13.57 17.14 7.31
N ARG A 89 -14.21 16.03 7.68
CA ARG A 89 -14.79 15.86 9.03
C ARG A 89 -13.70 15.88 10.10
N ALA A 90 -12.62 15.11 9.90
CA ALA A 90 -11.48 15.09 10.80
C ALA A 90 -10.79 16.47 10.90
N ALA A 91 -10.64 17.18 9.78
CA ALA A 91 -10.03 18.51 9.74
C ALA A 91 -10.77 19.50 10.65
N VAL A 92 -12.11 19.50 10.61
CA VAL A 92 -12.94 20.34 11.49
C VAL A 92 -12.73 19.95 12.96
N GLU A 93 -12.71 18.66 13.27
CA GLU A 93 -12.52 18.16 14.62
C GLU A 93 -11.16 18.59 15.22
N PHE A 94 -10.09 18.48 14.43
CA PHE A 94 -8.72 18.77 14.87
C PHE A 94 -8.26 20.21 14.57
N ASN A 95 -9.17 21.09 14.15
CA ASN A 95 -8.90 22.48 13.75
C ASN A 95 -7.79 22.61 12.67
N LEU A 96 -7.75 21.68 11.74
CA LEU A 96 -6.86 21.71 10.58
C LEU A 96 -7.48 22.51 9.43
N VAL A 97 -6.64 23.15 8.64
CA VAL A 97 -7.02 23.78 7.38
C VAL A 97 -6.86 22.77 6.25
N GLY A 98 -7.93 22.48 5.51
CA GLY A 98 -7.93 21.50 4.40
C GLY A 98 -9.06 20.47 4.55
N PRO A 99 -8.98 19.32 3.88
CA PRO A 99 -8.00 18.93 2.85
C PRO A 99 -8.03 19.82 1.60
N ARG A 100 -6.84 20.11 1.08
CA ARG A 100 -6.60 20.69 -0.25
C ARG A 100 -5.96 19.61 -1.13
N PRO A 101 -6.22 19.57 -2.44
CA PRO A 101 -5.46 18.71 -3.34
C PRO A 101 -3.96 19.00 -3.20
N GLY A 102 -3.13 17.96 -3.18
CA GLY A 102 -1.68 18.14 -3.19
C GLY A 102 -1.22 18.92 -4.42
N ALA A 103 -0.09 19.63 -4.29
CA ALA A 103 0.50 20.29 -5.45
C ALA A 103 1.00 19.23 -6.46
N PRO A 104 0.96 19.50 -7.78
CA PRO A 104 1.40 18.54 -8.80
C PRO A 104 2.80 17.95 -8.52
N ASP A 105 3.68 18.73 -7.92
CA ASP A 105 5.07 18.36 -7.66
C ASP A 105 5.27 17.63 -6.32
N THR A 106 4.25 17.60 -5.45
CA THR A 106 4.35 16.96 -4.13
C THR A 106 4.10 15.47 -4.16
N GLY A 107 3.41 14.95 -5.19
CA GLY A 107 3.10 13.53 -5.31
C GLY A 107 2.24 12.98 -4.16
N VAL A 108 1.40 13.83 -3.56
CA VAL A 108 0.41 13.44 -2.54
C VAL A 108 -0.99 13.84 -2.98
N ASP A 109 -1.99 13.07 -2.58
CA ASP A 109 -3.38 13.35 -2.96
C ASP A 109 -3.97 14.54 -2.20
N PHE A 110 -3.73 14.64 -0.89
CA PHE A 110 -4.25 15.72 -0.06
C PHE A 110 -3.21 16.33 0.90
N GLU A 111 -3.38 17.61 1.19
CA GLU A 111 -2.65 18.33 2.23
C GLU A 111 -3.62 18.96 3.23
N LEU A 112 -3.33 18.76 4.53
CA LEU A 112 -3.93 19.50 5.63
C LEU A 112 -2.85 20.29 6.36
N SER A 113 -3.21 21.41 6.98
CA SER A 113 -2.23 22.26 7.68
C SER A 113 -2.70 22.67 9.08
N LEU A 114 -1.77 22.75 10.02
CA LEU A 114 -1.95 23.39 11.33
C LEU A 114 -0.83 24.42 11.54
N GLY A 115 -1.14 25.70 11.35
CA GLY A 115 -0.14 26.76 11.35
C GLY A 115 0.88 26.58 10.22
N LYS A 116 2.15 26.33 10.56
CA LYS A 116 3.24 26.10 9.59
C LYS A 116 3.49 24.63 9.28
N ARG A 117 2.83 23.71 9.97
CA ARG A 117 3.02 22.25 9.82
C ARG A 117 2.02 21.69 8.86
N ARG A 118 2.44 20.69 8.08
CA ARG A 118 1.60 20.04 7.08
C ARG A 118 1.44 18.57 7.42
N LEU A 119 0.25 18.07 7.17
CA LEU A 119 -0.08 16.67 7.12
C LEU A 119 -0.30 16.31 5.65
N LEU A 120 0.65 15.59 5.10
CA LEU A 120 0.61 15.06 3.74
C LEU A 120 -0.16 13.74 3.77
N VAL A 121 -1.18 13.62 2.94
CA VAL A 121 -2.05 12.44 2.92
C VAL A 121 -2.00 11.80 1.54
N GLU A 122 -1.65 10.53 1.51
CA GLU A 122 -1.72 9.68 0.33
C GLU A 122 -2.86 8.69 0.49
N VAL A 123 -3.64 8.52 -0.57
CA VAL A 123 -4.80 7.63 -0.63
C VAL A 123 -4.52 6.53 -1.65
N LYS A 124 -4.70 5.28 -1.24
CA LYS A 124 -4.53 4.13 -2.12
C LYS A 124 -5.72 3.20 -2.07
N HIS A 125 -6.40 3.07 -3.20
CA HIS A 125 -7.44 2.09 -3.41
C HIS A 125 -6.85 0.83 -4.07
N TYR A 126 -7.13 -0.34 -3.50
CA TYR A 126 -6.76 -1.64 -4.04
C TYR A 126 -8.04 -2.42 -4.37
N GLY A 127 -8.11 -2.98 -5.58
CA GLY A 127 -9.18 -3.92 -5.94
C GLY A 127 -8.91 -5.30 -5.35
N GLY A 128 -9.70 -5.74 -4.37
CA GLY A 128 -9.64 -7.11 -3.83
C GLY A 128 -8.81 -7.26 -2.54
N SER A 129 -8.25 -8.45 -2.30
CA SER A 129 -7.55 -8.85 -1.07
C SER A 129 -6.08 -8.41 -1.00
N GLY A 130 -5.75 -7.28 -1.62
CA GLY A 130 -4.40 -6.73 -1.67
C GLY A 130 -3.86 -6.34 -0.29
N ARG A 131 -2.59 -5.95 -0.25
CA ARG A 131 -1.94 -5.36 0.93
C ARG A 131 -1.07 -4.19 0.50
N VAL A 132 -0.94 -3.20 1.38
CA VAL A 132 -0.04 -2.07 1.15
C VAL A 132 1.41 -2.53 1.30
N SER A 133 2.23 -2.26 0.29
CA SER A 133 3.65 -2.62 0.24
C SER A 133 4.54 -1.69 1.08
N THR A 134 5.76 -2.16 1.40
CA THR A 134 6.79 -1.36 2.07
C THR A 134 7.17 -0.12 1.26
N ASP A 135 7.27 -0.25 -0.07
CA ASP A 135 7.62 0.87 -0.97
C ASP A 135 6.60 1.99 -0.94
N THR A 136 5.32 1.67 -0.82
CA THR A 136 4.26 2.68 -0.68
C THR A 136 4.46 3.49 0.61
N VAL A 137 4.78 2.83 1.72
CA VAL A 137 5.08 3.49 3.00
C VAL A 137 6.34 4.35 2.88
N LEU A 138 7.40 3.86 2.24
CA LEU A 138 8.64 4.60 2.04
C LEU A 138 8.44 5.84 1.17
N THR A 139 7.64 5.73 0.11
CA THR A 139 7.35 6.83 -0.82
C THR A 139 6.73 8.01 -0.09
N ILE A 140 5.62 7.81 0.62
CA ILE A 140 4.97 8.91 1.35
C ILE A 140 5.84 9.46 2.49
N THR A 141 6.62 8.59 3.13
CA THR A 141 7.56 9.01 4.18
C THR A 141 8.67 9.90 3.63
N GLY A 142 9.17 9.62 2.41
CA GLY A 142 10.18 10.43 1.73
C GLY A 142 9.70 11.83 1.35
N LEU A 143 8.38 12.02 1.25
CA LEU A 143 7.76 13.32 0.95
C LEU A 143 7.63 14.22 2.18
N ALA A 144 7.45 13.64 3.38
CA ALA A 144 7.42 14.39 4.64
C ALA A 144 8.82 14.92 5.00
N LYS A 145 8.95 16.25 5.08
CA LYS A 145 10.22 16.93 5.40
C LYS A 145 10.08 17.80 6.65
N GLY A 146 11.15 17.90 7.43
CA GLY A 146 11.19 18.75 8.61
C GLY A 146 10.15 18.33 9.66
N ASP A 147 9.21 19.24 9.95
CA ASP A 147 8.14 19.03 10.95
C ASP A 147 6.83 18.49 10.35
N ASP A 148 6.82 18.19 9.05
CA ASP A 148 5.65 17.61 8.37
C ASP A 148 5.35 16.21 8.92
N ALA A 149 4.06 15.83 8.87
CA ALA A 149 3.63 14.45 9.04
C ALA A 149 3.10 13.88 7.73
N ALA A 150 3.16 12.55 7.63
CA ALA A 150 2.63 11.76 6.53
C ALA A 150 1.54 10.82 7.04
N LEU A 151 0.44 10.70 6.31
CA LEU A 151 -0.61 9.73 6.57
C LEU A 151 -0.90 8.96 5.29
N LEU A 152 -0.83 7.64 5.36
CA LEU A 152 -1.30 6.75 4.30
C LEU A 152 -2.70 6.23 4.66
N VAL A 153 -3.67 6.44 3.76
CA VAL A 153 -5.03 5.91 3.88
C VAL A 153 -5.23 4.86 2.79
N ALA A 154 -5.65 3.66 3.16
CA ALA A 154 -5.95 2.61 2.18
C ALA A 154 -7.12 1.72 2.61
N ASN A 155 -7.80 1.10 1.65
CA ASN A 155 -8.92 0.19 1.91
C ASN A 155 -8.48 -1.23 2.33
N VAL A 156 -7.20 -1.53 2.23
CA VAL A 156 -6.60 -2.83 2.57
C VAL A 156 -5.55 -2.68 3.68
N PRO A 157 -5.25 -3.74 4.46
CA PRO A 157 -4.26 -3.65 5.52
C PRO A 157 -2.83 -3.53 4.97
N LEU A 158 -1.89 -3.16 5.85
CA LEU A 158 -0.46 -3.24 5.56
C LEU A 158 0.00 -4.70 5.35
N ALA A 159 1.01 -4.88 4.49
CA ALA A 159 1.86 -6.06 4.53
C ALA A 159 2.62 -6.11 5.87
N PRO A 160 2.94 -7.31 6.40
CA PRO A 160 3.70 -7.43 7.65
C PRO A 160 5.02 -6.66 7.64
N SER A 161 5.75 -6.68 6.51
CA SER A 161 6.98 -5.92 6.29
C SER A 161 6.73 -4.40 6.32
N ALA A 162 5.68 -3.93 5.66
CA ALA A 162 5.27 -2.53 5.66
C ALA A 162 4.87 -2.04 7.06
N LEU A 163 4.16 -2.86 7.83
CA LEU A 163 3.83 -2.58 9.23
C LEU A 163 5.09 -2.46 10.09
N HIS A 164 6.00 -3.43 9.98
CA HIS A 164 7.27 -3.39 10.70
C HIS A 164 8.06 -2.13 10.35
N ARG A 165 8.10 -1.77 9.07
CA ARG A 165 8.78 -0.57 8.60
C ARG A 165 8.13 0.71 9.14
N LEU A 166 6.80 0.80 9.11
CA LEU A 166 6.06 1.93 9.67
C LEU A 166 6.37 2.12 11.16
N GLN A 167 6.41 1.02 11.92
CA GLN A 167 6.76 1.04 13.34
C GLN A 167 8.20 1.53 13.58
N GLN A 168 9.17 1.08 12.78
CA GLN A 168 10.55 1.58 12.85
C GLN A 168 10.64 3.08 12.55
N LEU A 169 9.91 3.55 11.55
CA LEU A 169 9.87 4.98 11.19
C LEU A 169 9.23 5.83 12.30
N ALA A 170 8.15 5.34 12.89
CA ALA A 170 7.46 5.98 14.00
C ALA A 170 8.29 6.05 15.29
N GLN A 171 9.25 5.14 15.49
CA GLN A 171 10.25 5.23 16.58
C GLN A 171 11.32 6.30 16.31
N GLY A 172 11.49 6.72 15.05
CA GLY A 172 12.41 7.77 14.64
C GLY A 172 11.85 9.17 14.87
N ARG A 173 12.41 10.14 14.14
CA ARG A 173 11.90 11.53 14.11
C ARG A 173 10.78 11.73 13.09
N THR A 174 10.53 10.76 12.23
CA THR A 174 9.58 10.89 11.13
C THR A 174 8.17 10.57 11.60
N ARG A 175 7.25 11.51 11.38
CA ARG A 175 5.85 11.39 11.81
C ARG A 175 5.05 10.77 10.68
N VAL A 176 4.99 9.45 10.64
CA VAL A 176 4.24 8.72 9.63
C VAL A 176 3.18 7.84 10.29
N GLY A 177 1.98 7.83 9.70
CA GLY A 177 0.84 7.07 10.18
C GLY A 177 0.15 6.32 9.06
N PHE A 178 -0.65 5.34 9.45
CA PHE A 178 -1.48 4.56 8.54
C PHE A 178 -2.90 4.46 9.10
N ALA A 179 -3.88 4.55 8.22
CA ALA A 179 -5.27 4.26 8.49
C ALA A 179 -5.80 3.29 7.44
N GLN A 180 -6.25 2.12 7.88
CA GLN A 180 -7.10 1.28 7.05
C GLN A 180 -8.52 1.83 7.11
N TRP A 181 -9.07 2.24 5.97
CA TRP A 181 -10.38 2.86 5.90
C TRP A 181 -11.17 2.31 4.71
N ARG A 182 -12.25 1.58 4.97
CA ARG A 182 -13.11 0.97 3.95
C ARG A 182 -14.42 1.72 3.77
N GLY A 183 -14.77 2.55 4.74
CA GLY A 183 -16.03 3.28 4.81
C GLY A 183 -16.16 4.03 6.12
N THR A 184 -17.29 4.71 6.31
CA THR A 184 -17.55 5.56 7.48
C THR A 184 -17.50 4.83 8.82
N GLU A 185 -17.68 3.50 8.82
CA GLU A 185 -17.52 2.64 9.98
C GLU A 185 -16.08 2.62 10.51
N ASP A 186 -15.09 2.88 9.66
CA ASP A 186 -13.66 2.94 10.00
C ASP A 186 -13.20 4.41 10.29
N ASP A 187 -14.14 5.37 10.41
CA ASP A 187 -13.82 6.75 10.82
C ASP A 187 -13.05 6.82 12.17
N PRO A 188 -13.35 5.99 13.19
CA PRO A 188 -12.56 5.95 14.42
C PRO A 188 -11.08 5.62 14.19
N GLU A 189 -10.77 4.68 13.29
CA GLU A 189 -9.40 4.27 12.96
C GLU A 189 -8.63 5.41 12.26
N LEU A 190 -9.30 6.12 11.35
CA LEU A 190 -8.75 7.33 10.72
C LEU A 190 -8.49 8.40 11.79
N ARG A 191 -9.46 8.66 12.67
CA ARG A 191 -9.35 9.62 13.77
C ARG A 191 -8.17 9.28 14.70
N ASP A 192 -8.01 8.02 15.07
CA ASP A 192 -6.90 7.56 15.90
C ASP A 192 -5.54 7.79 15.22
N ALA A 193 -5.46 7.62 13.90
CA ALA A 193 -4.26 7.95 13.14
C ALA A 193 -3.94 9.45 13.20
N PHE A 194 -4.95 10.31 13.09
CA PHE A 194 -4.81 11.76 13.30
C PHE A 194 -4.32 12.07 14.72
N VAL A 195 -4.96 11.52 15.76
CA VAL A 195 -4.54 11.73 17.15
C VAL A 195 -3.07 11.35 17.33
N ARG A 196 -2.64 10.18 16.85
CA ARG A 196 -1.24 9.74 16.98
C ARG A 196 -0.25 10.69 16.30
N LEU A 197 -0.59 11.19 15.12
CA LEU A 197 0.27 12.10 14.36
C LEU A 197 0.33 13.51 14.97
N LEU A 198 -0.81 14.02 15.41
CA LEU A 198 -0.96 15.38 15.93
C LEU A 198 -0.58 15.50 17.41
N SER A 199 -0.65 14.43 18.21
CA SER A 199 -0.29 14.49 19.65
C SER A 199 1.18 14.85 19.88
N ASN A 200 2.02 14.67 18.87
CA ASN A 200 3.44 15.03 18.91
C ASN A 200 3.74 16.29 18.10
N TRP A 201 2.72 17.04 17.64
CA TRP A 201 2.88 18.32 16.95
C TRP A 201 3.17 19.47 17.92
#